data_AF-A0A843IH61-F1
#
_entry.id   AF-A0A843IH61-F1
#
_cell.length_a   1.000
_cell.length_b   1.000
_cell.length_c   1.000
_cell.angle_alpha   90.00
_cell.angle_beta   90.00
_cell.angle_gamma   90.00
#
_symmetry.space_group_name_H-M   'P 1'
#
loop_
_entity.id
_entity.type
_entity.pdbx_description
1 polymer ?
#
loop_
_entity_poly.entity_id
_entity_poly.type
_entity_poly.pdbx_seq_one_letter_code
_entity_poly.pdbx_strand_id
1 'polypeptide(L)'
;NGLSIAGLNFAGNAKYLDEKEGMVNITPFEFIPYLLGNFSTVTEVKEALKNINLVNINFSDELPLSPLHWMISDESGAIVVEPMEDGLKVYDNPVGVLTNNPPFDKQMFSLNDYRSLSNKNPENTFSDSFDLDEYSRGMGAIGLPGDLSSSSRFAKVAFTRANSYSGDSEEESVSQFFHILGSVEQQNGCTFIADPDLYEYTIYTSCYNTADSVLYYRTYNNSQITAVKLMSEDLDSSDLIDYKLITDEQISFIN
;
A
#
# COMPACT_ATOMS: atom_id res chain seq x y z
N ASN A 1 -17.11 -6.18 7.12
CA ASN A 1 -17.09 -5.03 8.05
C ASN A 1 -16.26 -3.84 7.56
N GLY A 2 -16.02 -3.64 6.25
CA GLY A 2 -15.42 -2.39 5.75
C GLY A 2 -13.93 -2.13 6.04
N LEU A 3 -13.36 -2.78 7.08
CA LEU A 3 -11.97 -2.65 7.50
C LEU A 3 -11.00 -3.41 6.57
N SER A 4 -9.88 -2.79 6.27
CA SER A 4 -8.78 -3.34 5.46
C SER A 4 -7.44 -3.02 6.11
N ILE A 5 -6.47 -3.92 5.94
CA ILE A 5 -5.11 -3.75 6.47
C ILE A 5 -4.08 -4.39 5.53
N ALA A 6 -2.93 -3.75 5.39
CA ALA A 6 -1.77 -4.29 4.68
C ALA A 6 -0.50 -4.05 5.49
N GLY A 7 0.36 -5.07 5.58
CA GLY A 7 1.71 -4.96 6.15
C GLY A 7 2.74 -4.75 5.05
N LEU A 8 3.61 -3.76 5.22
CA LEU A 8 4.66 -3.41 4.25
C LEU A 8 6.03 -3.39 4.93
N ASN A 9 7.09 -3.73 4.18
CA ASN A 9 8.45 -3.78 4.70
C ASN A 9 8.90 -2.41 5.26
N PHE A 10 9.50 -2.43 6.46
CA PHE A 10 9.96 -1.28 7.23
C PHE A 10 11.33 -1.54 7.88
N ALA A 11 12.22 -2.13 7.08
CA ALA A 11 13.54 -2.61 7.49
C ALA A 11 14.36 -1.54 8.22
N GLY A 12 14.96 -1.91 9.36
CA GLY A 12 15.82 -1.04 10.15
C GLY A 12 15.11 -0.03 11.05
N ASN A 13 13.82 0.25 10.82
CA ASN A 13 13.01 1.13 11.69
C ASN A 13 12.07 0.34 12.61
N ALA A 14 11.49 -0.77 12.12
CA ALA A 14 10.60 -1.61 12.92
C ALA A 14 11.30 -2.16 14.18
N LYS A 15 10.66 -1.98 15.34
CA LYS A 15 11.11 -2.52 16.64
C LYS A 15 9.97 -3.24 17.35
N TYR A 16 10.18 -4.53 17.60
CA TYR A 16 9.29 -5.36 18.40
C TYR A 16 9.87 -5.52 19.79
N LEU A 17 9.00 -5.46 20.80
CA LEU A 17 9.39 -5.36 22.21
C LEU A 17 9.27 -6.73 22.90
N ASP A 18 9.74 -6.82 24.14
CA ASP A 18 9.41 -7.95 25.00
C ASP A 18 7.94 -7.87 25.45
N GLU A 19 7.41 -8.99 25.94
CA GLU A 19 6.08 -9.01 26.54
C GLU A 19 5.96 -7.99 27.68
N LYS A 20 4.80 -7.34 27.76
CA LYS A 20 4.49 -6.35 28.78
C LYS A 20 3.22 -6.72 29.52
N GLU A 21 3.32 -6.85 30.84
CA GLU A 21 2.17 -7.12 31.70
C GLU A 21 1.11 -6.00 31.59
N GLY A 22 -0.17 -6.39 31.54
CA GLY A 22 -1.30 -5.47 31.41
C GLY A 22 -1.60 -4.98 30.00
N MET A 23 -0.74 -5.28 29.01
CA MET A 23 -0.99 -5.00 27.59
C MET A 23 -1.52 -6.23 26.85
N VAL A 24 -2.15 -6.01 25.71
CA VAL A 24 -2.43 -7.07 24.73
C VAL A 24 -1.15 -7.29 23.92
N ASN A 25 -0.43 -8.36 24.24
CA ASN A 25 0.79 -8.75 23.54
C ASN A 25 0.42 -9.51 22.26
N ILE A 26 0.85 -9.00 21.11
CA ILE A 26 0.54 -9.57 19.80
C ILE A 26 1.83 -9.64 19.00
N THR A 27 2.14 -10.77 18.40
CA THR A 27 3.28 -10.87 17.48
C THR A 27 2.89 -10.35 16.09
N PRO A 28 3.80 -9.72 15.31
CA PRO A 28 3.47 -9.12 14.02
C PRO A 28 2.73 -10.02 13.02
N PHE A 29 2.94 -11.34 13.05
CA PHE A 29 2.23 -12.27 12.16
C PHE A 29 0.76 -12.50 12.56
N GLU A 30 0.41 -12.26 13.82
CA GLU A 30 -0.99 -12.32 14.31
C GLU A 30 -1.72 -10.99 14.16
N PHE A 31 -1.00 -9.90 13.90
CA PHE A 31 -1.56 -8.56 13.96
C PHE A 31 -2.70 -8.32 12.97
N ILE A 32 -2.55 -8.77 11.72
CA ILE A 32 -3.60 -8.66 10.69
C ILE A 32 -4.83 -9.51 11.07
N PRO A 33 -4.72 -10.83 11.34
CA PRO A 33 -5.85 -11.64 11.79
C PRO A 33 -6.52 -11.09 13.05
N TYR A 34 -5.74 -10.65 14.03
CA TYR A 34 -6.27 -10.09 15.27
C TYR A 34 -7.14 -8.86 15.01
N LEU A 35 -6.64 -7.89 14.22
CA LEU A 35 -7.40 -6.67 13.96
C LEU A 35 -8.64 -6.93 13.12
N LEU A 36 -8.53 -7.70 12.04
CA LEU A 36 -9.67 -8.01 11.16
C LEU A 36 -10.72 -8.92 11.83
N GLY A 37 -10.32 -9.75 12.78
CA GLY A 37 -11.22 -10.62 13.53
C GLY A 37 -11.96 -9.94 14.68
N ASN A 38 -11.46 -8.81 15.18
CA ASN A 38 -11.99 -8.17 16.41
C ASN A 38 -12.59 -6.77 16.18
N PHE A 39 -12.29 -6.09 15.07
CA PHE A 39 -12.71 -4.71 14.84
C PHE A 39 -13.35 -4.51 13.47
N SER A 40 -14.22 -3.51 13.39
CA SER A 40 -14.94 -3.13 12.17
C SER A 40 -14.55 -1.75 11.65
N THR A 41 -13.97 -0.88 12.47
CA THR A 41 -13.63 0.48 12.06
C THR A 41 -12.22 0.89 12.47
N VAL A 42 -11.63 1.82 11.73
CA VAL A 42 -10.36 2.50 12.06
C VAL A 42 -10.47 3.18 13.42
N THR A 43 -11.65 3.68 13.80
CA THR A 43 -11.88 4.29 15.12
C THR A 43 -11.73 3.27 16.25
N GLU A 44 -12.32 2.08 16.12
CA GLU A 44 -12.16 0.99 17.09
C GLU A 44 -10.70 0.52 17.15
N VAL A 45 -10.06 0.36 15.99
CA VAL A 45 -8.65 -0.02 15.91
C VAL A 45 -7.75 1.01 16.61
N LYS A 46 -7.95 2.32 16.41
CA LYS A 46 -7.20 3.37 17.11
C LYS A 46 -7.30 3.26 18.63
N GLU A 47 -8.49 2.93 19.14
CA GLU A 47 -8.68 2.75 20.58
C GLU A 47 -7.92 1.51 21.08
N ALA A 48 -8.04 0.39 20.36
CA ALA A 48 -7.37 -0.86 20.70
C ALA A 48 -5.83 -0.73 20.70
N LEU A 49 -5.27 -0.01 19.72
CA LEU A 49 -3.82 0.19 19.57
C LEU A 49 -3.17 0.87 20.78
N LYS A 50 -3.93 1.60 21.60
CA LYS A 50 -3.41 2.20 22.85
C LYS A 50 -2.98 1.16 23.87
N ASN A 51 -3.52 -0.06 23.79
CA ASN A 51 -3.24 -1.16 24.72
C ASN A 51 -2.53 -2.35 24.04
N ILE A 52 -2.15 -2.24 22.76
CA ILE A 52 -1.43 -3.30 22.05
C ILE A 52 0.08 -3.10 22.22
N ASN A 53 0.78 -4.20 22.49
CA ASN A 53 2.24 -4.29 22.49
C ASN A 53 2.68 -5.30 21.43
N LEU A 54 3.45 -4.86 20.42
CA LEU A 54 3.94 -5.76 19.38
C LEU A 54 5.21 -6.47 19.85
N VAL A 55 5.11 -7.79 20.04
CA VAL A 55 6.17 -8.59 20.70
C VAL A 55 7.07 -9.32 19.72
N ASN A 56 8.35 -9.46 20.08
CA ASN A 56 9.38 -10.09 19.27
C ASN A 56 9.36 -11.63 19.38
N ILE A 57 8.25 -12.25 18.95
CA ILE A 57 8.06 -13.70 18.95
C ILE A 57 7.94 -14.19 17.51
N ASN A 58 8.90 -14.99 17.05
CA ASN A 58 8.86 -15.57 15.71
C ASN A 58 7.69 -16.54 15.54
N PHE A 59 7.24 -16.74 14.30
CA PHE A 59 6.24 -17.78 13.99
C PHE A 59 6.83 -19.17 14.25
N SER A 60 8.05 -19.39 13.76
CA SER A 60 8.89 -20.55 14.08
C SER A 60 10.37 -20.17 13.96
N ASP A 61 11.27 -21.08 14.32
CA ASP A 61 12.71 -20.87 14.14
C ASP A 61 13.10 -20.71 12.65
N GLU A 62 12.36 -21.35 11.74
CA GLU A 62 12.57 -21.22 10.28
C GLU A 62 11.87 -20.00 9.66
N LEU A 63 10.89 -19.41 10.35
CA LEU A 63 10.08 -18.28 9.88
C LEU A 63 10.18 -17.11 10.88
N PRO A 64 11.30 -16.38 10.87
CA PRO A 64 11.48 -15.23 11.74
C PRO A 64 10.59 -14.05 11.32
N LEU A 65 10.39 -13.11 12.26
CA LEU A 65 9.61 -11.90 12.00
C LEU A 65 10.23 -11.05 10.88
N SER A 66 9.38 -10.57 9.99
CA SER A 66 9.73 -9.50 9.04
C SER A 66 9.56 -8.13 9.69
N PRO A 67 10.43 -7.15 9.39
CA PRO A 67 10.25 -5.77 9.86
C PRO A 67 9.14 -5.10 9.07
N LEU A 68 8.01 -4.82 9.72
CA LEU A 68 6.79 -4.31 9.08
C LEU A 68 6.28 -3.03 9.75
N HIS A 69 5.60 -2.22 8.94
CA HIS A 69 4.61 -1.23 9.36
C HIS A 69 3.29 -1.51 8.63
N TRP A 70 2.19 -0.89 9.07
CA TRP A 70 0.87 -1.20 8.53
C TRP A 70 0.10 0.04 8.10
N MET A 71 -0.62 -0.09 6.99
CA MET A 71 -1.69 0.82 6.62
C MET A 71 -3.02 0.14 6.94
N ILE A 72 -3.93 0.86 7.60
CA ILE A 72 -5.25 0.37 7.98
C ILE A 72 -6.27 1.39 7.49
N SER A 73 -7.34 0.93 6.84
CA SER A 73 -8.37 1.81 6.29
C SER A 73 -9.77 1.24 6.36
N ASP A 74 -10.75 2.14 6.45
CA ASP A 74 -12.18 1.90 6.27
C ASP A 74 -12.81 3.08 5.49
N GLU A 75 -14.14 3.16 5.46
CA GLU A 75 -14.86 4.25 4.78
C GLU A 75 -14.58 5.65 5.38
N SER A 76 -14.13 5.73 6.63
CA SER A 76 -13.87 6.99 7.34
C SER A 76 -12.49 7.58 7.04
N GLY A 77 -11.55 6.74 6.56
CA GLY A 77 -10.21 7.15 6.20
C GLY A 77 -9.17 6.08 6.43
N ALA A 78 -7.92 6.50 6.55
CA ALA A 78 -6.78 5.62 6.74
C ALA A 78 -5.85 6.09 7.86
N ILE A 79 -5.16 5.13 8.47
CA ILE A 79 -4.06 5.34 9.42
C ILE A 79 -2.82 4.56 9.02
N VAL A 80 -1.68 5.00 9.53
CA VAL A 80 -0.42 4.26 9.50
C VAL A 80 -0.01 3.90 10.93
N VAL A 81 0.43 2.65 11.11
CA VAL A 81 0.90 2.11 12.39
C VAL A 81 2.36 1.67 12.24
N GLU A 82 3.26 2.31 12.98
CA GLU A 82 4.70 2.06 12.93
C GLU A 82 5.22 1.60 14.29
N PRO A 83 5.77 0.37 14.40
CA PRO A 83 6.41 -0.11 15.63
C PRO A 83 7.82 0.49 15.72
N MET A 84 8.02 1.47 16.59
CA MET A 84 9.29 2.18 16.76
C MET A 84 9.96 1.85 18.09
N GLU A 85 11.24 2.21 18.25
CA GLU A 85 12.00 1.95 19.48
C GLU A 85 11.35 2.59 20.73
N ASP A 86 10.69 3.73 20.55
CA ASP A 86 9.97 4.45 21.60
C ASP A 86 8.47 4.11 21.66
N GLY A 87 8.06 3.02 20.99
CA GLY A 87 6.72 2.45 21.05
C GLY A 87 5.94 2.52 19.73
N LEU A 88 4.66 2.15 19.81
CA LEU A 88 3.77 2.10 18.66
C LEU A 88 3.31 3.52 18.28
N LYS A 89 3.68 3.99 17.09
CA LYS A 89 3.22 5.25 16.53
C LYS A 89 2.00 5.02 15.66
N VAL A 90 1.00 5.88 15.81
CA VAL A 90 -0.24 5.84 15.03
C VAL A 90 -0.46 7.22 14.41
N TYR A 91 -0.55 7.27 13.09
CA TYR A 91 -0.70 8.50 12.31
C TYR A 91 -2.01 8.47 11.54
N ASP A 92 -2.71 9.60 11.48
CA ASP A 92 -3.72 9.82 10.44
C ASP A 92 -3.05 9.89 9.07
N ASN A 93 -3.62 9.23 8.07
CA ASN A 93 -3.10 9.18 6.71
C ASN A 93 -4.02 9.93 5.73
N PRO A 94 -3.90 11.26 5.61
CA PRO A 94 -4.78 12.06 4.76
C PRO A 94 -4.56 11.82 3.25
N VAL A 95 -3.40 11.27 2.87
CA VAL A 95 -3.07 10.99 1.46
C VAL A 95 -3.51 9.59 1.01
N GLY A 96 -3.79 8.69 1.96
CA GLY A 96 -4.27 7.34 1.69
C GLY A 96 -3.22 6.48 0.95
N VAL A 97 -1.94 6.67 1.24
CA VAL A 97 -0.85 5.89 0.64
C VAL A 97 0.21 5.52 1.70
N LEU A 98 0.90 4.40 1.53
CA LEU A 98 2.03 3.97 2.35
C LEU A 98 3.03 3.21 1.47
N THR A 99 4.33 3.36 1.73
CA THR A 99 5.38 2.58 1.05
C THR A 99 6.26 1.85 2.05
N ASN A 100 7.57 2.11 2.10
CA ASN A 100 8.52 1.48 3.00
C ASN A 100 9.16 2.56 3.88
N ASN A 101 10.48 2.62 3.96
CA ASN A 101 11.20 3.69 4.67
C ASN A 101 11.22 5.00 3.89
N PRO A 102 11.42 6.16 4.54
CA PRO A 102 11.58 6.39 5.98
C PRO A 102 10.23 6.33 6.75
N PRO A 103 10.20 6.56 8.08
CA PRO A 103 8.96 6.73 8.84
C PRO A 103 7.96 7.71 8.19
N PHE A 104 6.68 7.50 8.44
CA PHE A 104 5.57 8.13 7.74
C PHE A 104 5.54 9.66 7.88
N ASP A 105 5.95 10.20 9.04
CA ASP A 105 6.07 11.64 9.27
C ASP A 105 7.05 12.30 8.28
N LYS A 106 8.17 11.64 7.98
CA LYS A 106 9.16 12.09 6.99
C LYS A 106 8.64 11.93 5.57
N GLN A 107 7.93 10.85 5.26
CA GLN A 107 7.28 10.68 3.96
C GLN A 107 6.27 11.82 3.71
N MET A 108 5.40 12.10 4.68
CA MET A 108 4.47 13.24 4.62
C MET A 108 5.17 14.59 4.50
N PHE A 109 6.24 14.81 5.27
CA PHE A 109 7.01 16.05 5.19
C PHE A 109 7.63 16.26 3.80
N SER A 110 8.12 15.18 3.16
CA SER A 110 8.71 15.25 1.81
C SER A 110 7.72 15.67 0.72
N LEU A 111 6.41 15.50 0.94
CA LEU A 111 5.40 15.96 -0.02
C LEU A 111 5.40 17.49 -0.21
N ASN A 112 5.93 18.25 0.75
CA ASN A 112 6.05 19.70 0.64
C ASN A 112 6.95 20.13 -0.52
N ASP A 113 7.94 19.32 -0.89
CA ASP A 113 8.84 19.58 -2.01
C ASP A 113 8.12 19.53 -3.37
N TYR A 114 6.98 18.82 -3.43
CA TYR A 114 6.19 18.61 -4.64
C TYR A 114 4.97 19.52 -4.74
N ARG A 115 4.87 20.54 -3.88
CA ARG A 115 3.70 21.45 -3.81
C ARG A 115 3.39 22.21 -5.10
N SER A 116 4.36 22.34 -6.00
CA SER A 116 4.20 23.03 -7.29
C SER A 116 3.73 22.10 -8.41
N LEU A 117 3.73 20.78 -8.20
CA LEU A 117 3.28 19.84 -9.21
C LEU A 117 1.79 20.02 -9.49
N SER A 118 1.40 19.84 -10.75
CA SER A 118 0.05 20.04 -11.24
C SER A 118 -0.29 19.07 -12.37
N ASN A 119 -1.55 18.66 -12.45
CA ASN A 119 -2.09 17.92 -13.60
C ASN A 119 -2.46 18.83 -14.79
N LYS A 120 -2.24 20.14 -14.68
CA LYS A 120 -2.45 21.14 -15.74
C LYS A 120 -1.13 21.58 -16.35
N ASN A 121 -1.18 22.24 -17.51
CA ASN A 121 0.01 22.89 -18.06
C ASN A 121 0.47 24.04 -17.13
N PRO A 122 1.79 24.23 -16.97
CA PRO A 122 2.33 25.29 -16.13
C PRO A 122 2.30 26.63 -16.87
N GLU A 123 2.13 27.73 -16.14
CA GLU A 123 2.35 29.07 -16.67
C GLU A 123 3.86 29.36 -16.79
N ASN A 124 4.27 30.13 -17.81
CA ASN A 124 5.65 30.59 -17.93
C ASN A 124 5.95 31.63 -16.84
N THR A 125 6.56 31.18 -15.75
CA THR A 125 6.98 32.01 -14.61
C THR A 125 8.49 32.21 -14.55
N PHE A 126 9.22 31.78 -15.60
CA PHE A 126 10.68 31.85 -15.63
C PHE A 126 11.17 33.29 -15.83
N SER A 127 10.62 34.01 -16.81
CA SER A 127 10.95 35.40 -17.11
C SER A 127 9.94 36.00 -18.10
N ASP A 128 9.61 37.28 -17.93
CA ASP A 128 8.80 38.04 -18.90
C ASP A 128 9.60 38.52 -20.12
N SER A 129 10.90 38.21 -20.20
CA SER A 129 11.78 38.71 -21.27
C SER A 129 11.73 37.89 -22.56
N PHE A 130 11.17 36.67 -22.50
CA PHE A 130 11.03 35.76 -23.63
C PHE A 130 9.96 34.72 -23.33
N ASP A 131 9.31 34.23 -24.38
CA ASP A 131 8.32 33.17 -24.28
C ASP A 131 9.01 31.79 -24.31
N LEU A 132 8.47 30.86 -23.52
CA LEU A 132 8.87 29.45 -23.52
C LEU A 132 7.69 28.60 -24.00
N ASP A 133 7.93 27.77 -25.01
CA ASP A 133 6.90 26.94 -25.63
C ASP A 133 6.45 25.80 -24.70
N GLU A 134 5.13 25.62 -24.55
CA GLU A 134 4.52 24.43 -23.97
C GLU A 134 4.61 23.25 -24.95
N TYR A 135 5.80 22.66 -25.07
CA TYR A 135 6.09 21.65 -26.10
C TYR A 135 5.46 20.27 -25.85
N SER A 136 4.95 20.00 -24.64
CA SER A 136 4.36 18.71 -24.27
C SER A 136 3.17 18.86 -23.34
N ARG A 137 2.25 17.89 -23.41
CA ARG A 137 1.28 17.67 -22.31
C ARG A 137 2.00 17.04 -21.12
N GLY A 138 1.47 17.27 -19.91
CA GLY A 138 2.02 16.71 -18.68
C GLY A 138 3.19 17.49 -18.09
N MET A 139 3.54 18.65 -18.65
CA MET A 139 4.65 19.48 -18.16
C MET A 139 4.44 20.00 -16.74
N GLY A 140 3.20 20.08 -16.24
CA GLY A 140 2.91 20.52 -14.86
C GLY A 140 3.42 19.58 -13.78
N ALA A 141 3.70 18.32 -14.13
CA ALA A 141 4.25 17.33 -13.20
C ALA A 141 5.77 17.13 -13.39
N ILE A 142 6.45 17.97 -14.17
CA ILE A 142 7.92 17.94 -14.27
C ILE A 142 8.51 18.17 -12.87
N GLY A 143 9.32 17.21 -12.40
CA GLY A 143 9.83 17.15 -11.04
C GLY A 143 9.26 15.99 -10.23
N LEU A 144 8.18 15.34 -10.67
CA LEU A 144 7.71 14.09 -10.08
C LEU A 144 8.78 12.99 -10.29
N PRO A 145 9.21 12.29 -9.22
CA PRO A 145 10.29 11.32 -9.33
C PRO A 145 9.83 10.04 -10.04
N GLY A 146 10.75 9.44 -10.80
CA GLY A 146 10.48 8.27 -11.64
C GLY A 146 11.22 6.99 -11.24
N ASP A 147 12.09 7.04 -10.23
CA ASP A 147 12.82 5.87 -9.74
C ASP A 147 11.98 4.98 -8.79
N LEU A 148 12.50 3.79 -8.48
CA LEU A 148 11.80 2.76 -7.71
C LEU A 148 12.04 2.85 -6.19
N SER A 149 12.72 3.89 -5.70
CA SER A 149 12.91 4.07 -4.26
C SER A 149 11.59 4.29 -3.54
N SER A 150 11.56 3.96 -2.25
CA SER A 150 10.37 4.10 -1.41
C SER A 150 9.81 5.53 -1.40
N SER A 151 10.65 6.55 -1.14
CA SER A 151 10.23 7.95 -1.15
C SER A 151 9.71 8.41 -2.52
N SER A 152 10.36 8.00 -3.61
CA SER A 152 9.92 8.35 -4.96
C SER A 152 8.58 7.71 -5.30
N ARG A 153 8.41 6.41 -4.97
CA ARG A 153 7.12 5.72 -5.12
C ARG A 153 6.04 6.38 -4.27
N PHE A 154 6.33 6.79 -3.04
CA PHE A 154 5.36 7.49 -2.18
C PHE A 154 4.87 8.79 -2.80
N ALA A 155 5.78 9.65 -3.26
CA ALA A 155 5.41 10.91 -3.91
C ALA A 155 4.63 10.68 -5.20
N LYS A 156 5.08 9.74 -6.03
CA LYS A 156 4.44 9.38 -7.30
C LYS A 156 3.02 8.85 -7.09
N VAL A 157 2.84 7.85 -6.23
CA VAL A 157 1.51 7.27 -5.99
C VAL A 157 0.57 8.25 -5.28
N ALA A 158 1.07 9.09 -4.37
CA ALA A 158 0.27 10.16 -3.75
C ALA A 158 -0.26 11.15 -4.79
N PHE A 159 0.63 11.63 -5.68
CA PHE A 159 0.25 12.54 -6.77
C PHE A 159 -0.72 11.87 -7.75
N THR A 160 -0.40 10.65 -8.20
CA THR A 160 -1.23 9.89 -9.15
C THR A 160 -2.62 9.62 -8.55
N ARG A 161 -2.72 9.20 -7.29
CA ARG A 161 -4.00 8.99 -6.60
C ARG A 161 -4.80 10.28 -6.49
N ALA A 162 -4.20 11.37 -6.01
CA ALA A 162 -4.88 12.64 -5.78
C ALA A 162 -5.42 13.30 -7.06
N ASN A 163 -4.85 12.97 -8.22
CA ASN A 163 -5.24 13.52 -9.52
C ASN A 163 -5.93 12.48 -10.44
N SER A 164 -6.18 11.27 -9.95
CA SER A 164 -6.90 10.23 -10.68
C SER A 164 -8.40 10.48 -10.69
N TYR A 165 -9.06 9.98 -11.73
CA TYR A 165 -10.51 10.04 -11.88
C TYR A 165 -10.99 8.73 -12.51
N SER A 166 -12.08 8.18 -11.99
CA SER A 166 -12.82 7.05 -12.57
C SER A 166 -14.30 7.41 -12.65
N GLY A 167 -15.06 6.66 -13.44
CA GLY A 167 -16.51 6.61 -13.27
C GLY A 167 -16.90 5.92 -11.96
N ASP A 168 -18.21 5.80 -11.73
CA ASP A 168 -18.77 5.27 -10.48
C ASP A 168 -19.02 3.75 -10.53
N SER A 169 -18.72 3.06 -11.65
CA SER A 169 -18.85 1.60 -11.72
C SER A 169 -17.69 0.90 -11.01
N GLU A 170 -17.94 -0.33 -10.57
CA GLU A 170 -16.93 -1.19 -9.94
C GLU A 170 -15.76 -1.43 -10.91
N GLU A 171 -16.07 -1.76 -12.17
CA GLU A 171 -15.07 -2.07 -13.18
C GLU A 171 -14.16 -0.88 -13.47
N GLU A 172 -14.72 0.33 -13.57
CA GLU A 172 -13.95 1.57 -13.75
C GLU A 172 -13.10 1.89 -12.52
N SER A 173 -13.66 1.73 -11.32
CA SER A 173 -12.97 2.01 -10.05
C SER A 173 -11.80 1.06 -9.82
N VAL A 174 -12.03 -0.25 -10.01
CA VAL A 174 -10.99 -1.28 -9.91
C VAL A 174 -9.92 -1.05 -10.97
N SER A 175 -10.31 -0.77 -12.22
CA SER A 175 -9.38 -0.45 -13.30
C SER A 175 -8.46 0.74 -12.93
N GLN A 176 -9.05 1.84 -12.45
CA GLN A 176 -8.29 3.02 -12.05
C GLN A 176 -7.35 2.73 -10.88
N PHE A 177 -7.78 1.91 -9.91
CA PHE A 177 -6.94 1.49 -8.79
C PHE A 177 -5.68 0.74 -9.28
N PHE A 178 -5.84 -0.20 -10.22
CA PHE A 178 -4.70 -0.90 -10.81
C PHE A 178 -3.81 0.03 -11.66
N HIS A 179 -4.36 1.04 -12.34
CA HIS A 179 -3.56 2.06 -13.02
C HIS A 179 -2.75 2.94 -12.05
N ILE A 180 -3.32 3.30 -10.90
CA ILE A 180 -2.60 4.03 -9.85
C ILE A 180 -1.42 3.20 -9.35
N LEU A 181 -1.63 1.93 -9.00
CA LEU A 181 -0.54 1.06 -8.51
C LEU A 181 0.47 0.71 -9.61
N GLY A 182 0.04 0.57 -10.85
CA GLY A 182 0.92 0.39 -12.01
C GLY A 182 1.90 1.56 -12.21
N SER A 183 1.60 2.75 -11.69
CA SER A 183 2.55 3.88 -11.74
C SER A 183 3.82 3.66 -10.90
N VAL A 184 3.78 2.75 -9.92
CA VAL A 184 4.87 2.48 -8.96
C VAL A 184 5.24 1.00 -8.87
N GLU A 185 4.78 0.17 -9.81
CA GLU A 185 5.18 -1.22 -9.88
C GLU A 185 6.68 -1.34 -10.20
N GLN A 186 7.33 -2.35 -9.62
CA GLN A 186 8.73 -2.64 -9.86
C GLN A 186 8.86 -3.72 -10.93
N GLN A 187 9.50 -3.39 -12.04
CA GLN A 187 9.74 -4.31 -13.14
C GLN A 187 10.94 -5.20 -12.82
N ASN A 188 10.84 -6.50 -13.12
CA ASN A 188 11.94 -7.43 -12.92
C ASN A 188 13.17 -6.98 -13.73
N GLY A 189 14.33 -6.93 -13.07
CA GLY A 189 15.59 -6.41 -13.62
C GLY A 189 15.89 -4.94 -13.28
N CYS A 190 14.92 -4.17 -12.79
CA CYS A 190 15.13 -2.74 -12.50
C CYS A 190 15.64 -2.43 -11.08
N THR A 191 15.51 -3.37 -10.13
CA THR A 191 16.00 -3.24 -8.75
C THR A 191 16.82 -4.46 -8.38
N PHE A 192 18.14 -4.40 -8.46
CA PHE A 192 19.03 -5.50 -8.05
C PHE A 192 19.14 -5.60 -6.52
N ILE A 193 19.06 -6.81 -5.98
CA ILE A 193 19.20 -7.12 -4.56
C ILE A 193 20.55 -7.79 -4.29
N ALA A 194 20.86 -8.90 -4.98
CA ALA A 194 22.04 -9.71 -4.71
C ALA A 194 22.43 -10.63 -5.90
N ASP A 195 23.69 -11.05 -5.93
CA ASP A 195 24.22 -11.98 -6.94
C ASP A 195 23.63 -13.40 -6.78
N PRO A 196 23.50 -14.19 -7.87
CA PRO A 196 23.90 -13.84 -9.24
C PRO A 196 22.90 -12.91 -9.96
N ASP A 197 21.60 -13.00 -9.69
CA ASP A 197 20.55 -12.27 -10.42
C ASP A 197 19.24 -12.17 -9.59
N LEU A 198 19.33 -11.74 -8.32
CA LEU A 198 18.16 -11.53 -7.47
C LEU A 198 17.65 -10.09 -7.62
N TYR A 199 16.41 -9.92 -8.07
CA TYR A 199 15.78 -8.62 -8.28
C TYR A 199 14.52 -8.45 -7.43
N GLU A 200 14.28 -7.23 -6.97
CA GLU A 200 12.99 -6.84 -6.42
C GLU A 200 12.03 -6.53 -7.56
N TYR A 201 10.82 -7.07 -7.49
CA TYR A 201 9.76 -6.82 -8.47
C TYR A 201 8.38 -6.93 -7.80
N THR A 202 7.36 -6.35 -8.43
CA THR A 202 5.98 -6.44 -7.94
C THR A 202 5.43 -7.85 -8.20
N ILE A 203 5.45 -8.71 -7.18
CA ILE A 203 4.99 -10.12 -7.30
C ILE A 203 3.50 -10.18 -7.66
N TYR A 204 2.68 -9.35 -7.01
CA TYR A 204 1.25 -9.21 -7.28
C TYR A 204 0.77 -7.81 -6.87
N THR A 205 -0.39 -7.44 -7.37
CA THR A 205 -1.11 -6.21 -7.01
C THR A 205 -2.52 -6.60 -6.59
N SER A 206 -3.01 -6.08 -5.47
CA SER A 206 -4.35 -6.38 -4.95
C SER A 206 -5.17 -5.12 -4.68
N CYS A 207 -6.47 -5.20 -4.96
CA CYS A 207 -7.48 -4.18 -4.66
C CYS A 207 -8.61 -4.84 -3.87
N TYR A 208 -9.03 -4.23 -2.76
CA TYR A 208 -10.16 -4.70 -1.96
C TYR A 208 -11.32 -3.73 -2.10
N ASN A 209 -12.46 -4.20 -2.61
CA ASN A 209 -13.73 -3.52 -2.39
C ASN A 209 -14.27 -4.01 -1.03
N THR A 210 -14.20 -3.15 -0.03
CA THR A 210 -14.58 -3.47 1.35
C THR A 210 -16.09 -3.39 1.61
N ALA A 211 -16.85 -2.75 0.71
CA ALA A 211 -18.31 -2.71 0.76
C ALA A 211 -18.92 -4.04 0.32
N ASP A 212 -18.42 -4.61 -0.78
CA ASP A 212 -18.90 -5.89 -1.33
C ASP A 212 -18.05 -7.10 -0.91
N SER A 213 -16.99 -6.86 -0.14
CA SER A 213 -16.03 -7.86 0.33
C SER A 213 -15.43 -8.69 -0.82
N VAL A 214 -14.93 -7.98 -1.83
CA VAL A 214 -14.29 -8.58 -3.01
C VAL A 214 -12.80 -8.24 -3.01
N LEU A 215 -11.96 -9.27 -3.11
CA LEU A 215 -10.54 -9.16 -3.37
C LEU A 215 -10.30 -9.32 -4.87
N TYR A 216 -9.77 -8.29 -5.51
CA TYR A 216 -9.23 -8.34 -6.87
C TYR A 216 -7.71 -8.43 -6.83
N TYR A 217 -7.11 -9.19 -7.73
CA TYR A 217 -5.66 -9.23 -7.87
C TYR A 217 -5.20 -9.44 -9.30
N ARG A 218 -3.98 -8.97 -9.59
CA ARG A 218 -3.14 -9.35 -10.73
C ARG A 218 -1.85 -9.93 -10.17
N THR A 219 -1.20 -10.82 -10.91
CA THR A 219 0.17 -11.26 -10.58
C THR A 219 1.14 -10.71 -11.63
N TYR A 220 2.44 -10.76 -11.36
CA TYR A 220 3.44 -10.26 -12.30
C TYR A 220 3.32 -10.89 -13.70
N ASN A 221 2.98 -12.18 -13.75
CA ASN A 221 2.89 -12.96 -14.98
C ASN A 221 1.44 -13.10 -15.52
N ASN A 222 0.45 -12.48 -14.87
CA ASN A 222 -0.93 -12.51 -15.32
C ASN A 222 -1.57 -11.12 -15.20
N SER A 223 -1.79 -10.50 -16.35
CA SER A 223 -2.37 -9.17 -16.46
C SER A 223 -3.89 -9.16 -16.26
N GLN A 224 -4.56 -10.31 -16.38
CA GLN A 224 -5.99 -10.41 -16.11
C GLN A 224 -6.27 -10.18 -14.61
N ILE A 225 -7.24 -9.31 -14.33
CA ILE A 225 -7.76 -9.13 -12.97
C ILE A 225 -8.58 -10.37 -12.60
N THR A 226 -8.16 -11.05 -11.53
CA THR A 226 -8.88 -12.17 -10.91
C THR A 226 -9.58 -11.68 -9.66
N ALA A 227 -10.75 -12.22 -9.33
CA ALA A 227 -11.52 -11.81 -8.16
C ALA A 227 -11.91 -13.00 -7.27
N VAL A 228 -11.92 -12.77 -5.95
CA VAL A 228 -12.46 -13.67 -4.93
C VAL A 228 -13.49 -12.89 -4.12
N LYS A 229 -14.72 -13.38 -4.08
CA LYS A 229 -15.81 -12.75 -3.32
C LYS A 229 -16.01 -13.50 -2.00
N LEU A 230 -15.68 -12.85 -0.89
CA LEU A 230 -15.75 -13.46 0.45
C LEU A 230 -17.16 -13.95 0.77
N MET A 231 -18.18 -13.14 0.43
CA MET A 231 -19.59 -13.47 0.70
C MET A 231 -20.16 -14.60 -0.15
N SER A 232 -19.36 -15.21 -1.04
CA SER A 232 -19.73 -16.41 -1.79
C SER A 232 -19.38 -17.71 -1.07
N GLU A 233 -18.65 -17.63 0.05
CA GLU A 233 -18.18 -18.78 0.82
C GLU A 233 -18.93 -18.98 2.14
N ASP A 234 -18.73 -20.15 2.76
CA ASP A 234 -19.25 -20.44 4.11
C ASP A 234 -18.35 -19.79 5.18
N LEU A 235 -18.81 -18.66 5.72
CA LEU A 235 -18.09 -17.90 6.74
C LEU A 235 -18.14 -18.56 8.14
N ASP A 236 -19.02 -19.55 8.34
CA ASP A 236 -19.11 -20.33 9.58
C ASP A 236 -18.25 -21.61 9.51
N SER A 237 -17.51 -21.81 8.40
CA SER A 237 -16.55 -22.91 8.23
C SER A 237 -15.48 -22.89 9.33
N SER A 238 -15.15 -24.07 9.85
CA SER A 238 -13.99 -24.26 10.74
C SER A 238 -12.66 -24.41 10.01
N ASP A 239 -12.71 -24.63 8.69
CA ASP A 239 -11.54 -24.85 7.84
C ASP A 239 -11.22 -23.59 7.03
N LEU A 240 -9.92 -23.34 6.82
CA LEU A 240 -9.45 -22.27 5.93
C LEU A 240 -9.84 -22.59 4.48
N ILE A 241 -10.39 -21.60 3.80
CA ILE A 241 -10.69 -21.66 2.37
C ILE A 241 -9.55 -20.95 1.64
N ASP A 242 -8.72 -21.70 0.94
CA ASP A 242 -7.60 -21.18 0.15
C ASP A 242 -7.85 -21.31 -1.36
N TYR A 243 -7.41 -20.29 -2.10
CA TYR A 243 -7.38 -20.31 -3.56
C TYR A 243 -5.95 -20.17 -4.03
N LYS A 244 -5.54 -21.05 -4.94
CA LYS A 244 -4.26 -20.90 -5.63
C LYS A 244 -4.30 -19.66 -6.53
N LEU A 245 -3.25 -18.84 -6.48
CA LEU A 245 -3.12 -17.69 -7.36
C LEU A 245 -3.04 -18.13 -8.82
N ILE A 246 -3.82 -17.47 -9.68
CA ILE A 246 -3.73 -17.65 -11.13
C ILE A 246 -2.55 -16.80 -11.64
N THR A 247 -1.44 -17.49 -11.93
CA THR A 247 -0.15 -16.86 -12.26
C THR A 247 0.20 -16.88 -13.73
N ASP A 248 -0.37 -17.81 -14.51
CA ASP A 248 -0.17 -17.85 -15.96
C ASP A 248 -1.05 -16.81 -16.66
N GLU A 249 -0.49 -16.11 -17.64
CA GLU A 249 -1.19 -15.08 -18.42
C GLU A 249 -2.45 -15.63 -19.09
N GLN A 250 -3.58 -14.96 -18.85
CA GLN A 250 -4.88 -15.37 -19.39
C GLN A 250 -5.18 -14.54 -20.66
N ILE A 251 -4.77 -15.07 -21.81
CA ILE A 251 -4.94 -14.39 -23.12
C ILE A 251 -6.29 -14.78 -23.74
N SER A 252 -7.14 -13.79 -23.97
CA SER A 252 -8.38 -13.96 -24.74
C SER A 252 -8.11 -13.83 -26.24
N PHE A 253 -8.18 -14.95 -26.96
CA PHE A 253 -8.11 -14.96 -28.43
C PHE A 253 -9.45 -14.54 -29.03
N ILE A 254 -9.45 -13.50 -29.85
CA ILE A 254 -10.67 -12.98 -30.49
C ILE A 254 -11.00 -13.66 -31.82
N ASN A 255 -10.19 -14.63 -32.24
CA ASN A 255 -10.32 -15.37 -33.50
C ASN A 255 -9.72 -16.79 -33.40
#